data_AF-A0A661NI38-F1
#
_entry.id   AF-A0A661NI38-F1
#
_cell.length_a   1.000
_cell.length_b   1.000
_cell.length_c   1.000
_cell.angle_alpha   90.00
_cell.angle_beta   90.00
_cell.angle_gamma   90.00
#
_symmetry.space_group_name_H-M   'P 1'
#
loop_
_entity.id
_entity.type
_entity.pdbx_description
1 polymer ?
#
loop_
_entity_poly.entity_id
_entity_poly.type
_entity_poly.pdbx_seq_one_letter_code
_entity_poly.pdbx_strand_id
1 'polypeptide(L)'
;MHTPAGFDPSRPFAIVVFLHGWTGCVRALVEGDEVPCTEGDSPRQGWGLGRVHDAANANSIFVVPQLRYLARSGAAGRYREATTFRALLDAALRLAHDGDVDRAPSPDRAASIVLVAHSAGFETALAILEAGDLAERIDSVLLLDALYRGSEGFAHWVASHETRRMLSLYTGDQSTYQESHRLARLVRGRLGDEAVAERPGDLHAALRERRRVVVGSTRIPHGAIPRLSLPELLQAWGLPPRGSRPMLEP
;
A
#
# COMPACT_ATOMS: atom_id res chain seq x y z
N MET A 1 -9.60 -9.55 1.09
CA MET A 1 -8.17 -9.93 1.10
C MET A 1 -7.92 -10.83 -0.11
N HIS A 2 -6.68 -10.90 -0.58
CA HIS A 2 -6.25 -11.78 -1.68
C HIS A 2 -4.92 -12.46 -1.29
N THR A 3 -4.86 -13.77 -1.48
CA THR A 3 -3.65 -14.58 -1.30
C THR A 3 -3.23 -15.15 -2.65
N PRO A 4 -2.02 -14.85 -3.12
CA PRO A 4 -1.52 -15.44 -4.34
C PRO A 4 -1.40 -16.96 -4.20
N ALA A 5 -1.65 -17.69 -5.28
CA ALA A 5 -1.30 -19.11 -5.34
C ALA A 5 0.19 -19.31 -5.04
N GLY A 6 0.51 -20.24 -4.14
CA GLY A 6 1.89 -20.49 -3.68
C GLY A 6 2.40 -19.53 -2.60
N PHE A 7 1.53 -18.71 -2.00
CA PHE A 7 1.84 -18.04 -0.74
C PHE A 7 2.25 -19.05 0.34
N ASP A 8 3.32 -18.76 1.06
CA ASP A 8 3.87 -19.62 2.11
C ASP A 8 4.14 -18.81 3.39
N PRO A 9 3.30 -18.95 4.44
CA PRO A 9 3.47 -18.22 5.70
C PRO A 9 4.62 -18.74 6.57
N SER A 10 5.26 -19.86 6.20
CA SER A 10 6.45 -20.37 6.89
C SER A 10 7.74 -19.67 6.46
N ARG A 11 7.72 -19.02 5.28
CA ARG A 11 8.83 -18.21 4.74
C ARG A 11 8.64 -16.73 5.06
N PRO A 12 9.70 -15.89 4.96
CA PRO A 12 9.53 -14.44 5.04
C PRO A 12 8.43 -13.97 4.07
N PHE A 13 7.46 -13.22 4.59
CA PHE A 13 6.34 -12.71 3.82
C PHE A 13 6.07 -11.24 4.12
N ALA A 14 5.44 -10.55 3.17
CA ALA A 14 4.96 -9.18 3.36
C ALA A 14 3.44 -9.11 3.49
N ILE A 15 2.95 -8.07 4.17
CA ILE A 15 1.54 -7.68 4.15
C ILE A 15 1.44 -6.37 3.37
N VAL A 16 0.74 -6.39 2.24
CA VAL A 16 0.50 -5.21 1.41
C VAL A 16 -0.94 -4.76 1.63
N VAL A 17 -1.12 -3.58 2.20
CA VAL A 17 -2.44 -2.99 2.50
C VAL A 17 -2.75 -1.90 1.50
N PHE A 18 -3.80 -2.06 0.70
CA PHE A 18 -4.25 -1.03 -0.25
C PHE A 18 -5.41 -0.21 0.30
N LEU A 19 -5.15 1.07 0.54
CA LEU A 19 -6.09 2.06 1.08
C LEU A 19 -6.64 2.91 -0.07
N HIS A 20 -7.91 2.72 -0.39
CA HIS A 20 -8.53 3.30 -1.58
C HIS A 20 -9.04 4.74 -1.36
N GLY A 21 -9.26 5.46 -2.46
CA GLY A 21 -9.84 6.80 -2.46
C GLY A 21 -11.36 6.86 -2.26
N TRP A 22 -11.94 8.00 -2.61
CA TRP A 22 -13.39 8.19 -2.58
C TRP A 22 -14.16 7.21 -3.44
N THR A 23 -15.42 6.98 -3.08
CA THR A 23 -16.39 6.18 -3.84
C THR A 23 -15.95 4.73 -4.13
N GLY A 24 -14.95 4.26 -3.37
CA GLY A 24 -14.38 2.93 -3.52
C GLY A 24 -15.28 1.86 -2.92
N CYS A 25 -15.26 0.72 -3.58
CA CYS A 25 -15.97 -0.49 -3.20
C CYS A 25 -15.00 -1.64 -3.44
N VAL A 26 -14.62 -2.34 -2.38
CA VAL A 26 -13.51 -3.31 -2.40
C VAL A 26 -13.74 -4.41 -3.43
N ARG A 27 -14.99 -4.83 -3.62
CA ARG A 27 -15.35 -5.85 -4.61
C ARG A 27 -14.90 -5.44 -6.02
N ALA A 28 -15.32 -4.26 -6.48
CA ALA A 28 -14.88 -3.71 -7.77
C ALA A 28 -13.38 -3.38 -7.81
N LEU A 29 -12.75 -3.03 -6.68
CA LEU A 29 -11.31 -2.78 -6.69
C LEU A 29 -10.50 -4.07 -6.86
N VAL A 30 -10.89 -5.16 -6.23
CA VAL A 30 -10.14 -6.42 -6.26
C VAL A 30 -10.46 -7.25 -7.50
N GLU A 31 -11.75 -7.35 -7.85
CA GLU A 31 -12.20 -8.07 -9.04
C GLU A 31 -11.87 -7.29 -10.31
N GLY A 32 -11.63 -8.01 -11.41
CA GLY A 32 -11.21 -7.42 -12.67
C GLY A 32 -12.30 -7.24 -13.72
N ASP A 33 -13.46 -7.85 -13.49
CA ASP A 33 -14.59 -7.80 -14.40
C ASP A 33 -15.59 -6.73 -13.93
N GLU A 34 -16.62 -6.46 -14.73
CA GLU A 34 -17.70 -5.59 -14.27
C GLU A 34 -18.48 -6.28 -13.15
N VAL A 35 -18.49 -5.65 -11.97
CA VAL A 35 -19.09 -6.25 -10.78
C VAL A 35 -19.93 -5.23 -10.01
N PRO A 36 -21.15 -5.59 -9.55
CA PRO A 36 -21.93 -4.74 -8.67
C PRO A 36 -21.34 -4.74 -7.26
N CYS A 37 -21.40 -3.60 -6.58
CA CYS A 37 -20.83 -3.48 -5.23
C CYS A 37 -21.65 -4.22 -4.18
N THR A 38 -22.97 -4.10 -4.29
CA THR A 38 -23.95 -4.90 -3.56
C THR A 38 -24.95 -5.52 -4.54
N GLU A 39 -25.65 -6.55 -4.10
CA GLU A 39 -26.69 -7.19 -4.91
C GLU A 39 -27.75 -6.15 -5.33
N GLY A 40 -28.05 -6.09 -6.63
CA GLY A 40 -29.00 -5.14 -7.21
C GLY A 40 -28.42 -3.82 -7.71
N ASP A 41 -27.14 -3.52 -7.44
CA ASP A 41 -26.49 -2.34 -8.02
C ASP A 41 -26.17 -2.51 -9.51
N SER A 42 -26.04 -1.41 -10.24
CA SER A 42 -25.39 -1.43 -11.56
C SER A 42 -23.92 -1.87 -11.43
N PRO A 43 -23.44 -2.78 -12.30
CA PRO A 43 -22.04 -3.17 -12.32
C PRO A 43 -21.11 -1.98 -12.52
N ARG A 44 -19.92 -2.08 -11.92
CA ARG A 44 -18.85 -1.10 -12.06
C ARG A 44 -17.63 -1.79 -12.64
N GLN A 45 -16.87 -1.05 -13.45
CA GLN A 45 -15.60 -1.54 -13.98
C GLN A 45 -14.65 -1.94 -12.85
N GLY A 46 -14.30 -3.22 -12.82
CA GLY A 46 -13.30 -3.76 -11.91
C GLY A 46 -11.89 -3.25 -12.18
N TRP A 47 -11.08 -3.07 -11.14
CA TRP A 47 -9.68 -2.65 -11.26
C TRP A 47 -8.73 -3.85 -11.36
N GLY A 48 -9.16 -5.03 -10.92
CA GLY A 48 -8.37 -6.26 -10.96
C GLY A 48 -7.15 -6.21 -10.07
N LEU A 49 -7.22 -5.50 -8.92
CA LEU A 49 -6.07 -5.31 -8.05
C LEU A 49 -5.51 -6.62 -7.48
N GLY A 50 -6.31 -7.69 -7.39
CA GLY A 50 -5.81 -9.02 -7.04
C GLY A 50 -4.82 -9.57 -8.08
N ARG A 51 -5.16 -9.47 -9.37
CA ARG A 51 -4.27 -9.90 -10.47
C ARG A 51 -3.03 -9.02 -10.58
N VAL A 52 -3.18 -7.72 -10.33
CA VAL A 52 -2.08 -6.74 -10.24
C VAL A 52 -1.10 -7.10 -9.12
N HIS A 53 -1.62 -7.52 -7.96
CA HIS A 53 -0.80 -8.02 -6.86
C HIS A 53 -0.08 -9.33 -7.22
N ASP A 54 -0.76 -10.27 -7.88
CA ASP A 54 -0.14 -11.54 -8.33
C ASP A 54 1.07 -11.32 -9.26
N ALA A 55 0.98 -10.31 -10.13
CA ALA A 55 2.03 -9.94 -11.07
C ALA A 55 3.30 -9.42 -10.38
N ALA A 56 3.23 -8.98 -9.11
CA ALA A 56 4.40 -8.58 -8.35
C ALA A 56 5.32 -9.76 -7.97
N ASN A 57 4.82 -11.00 -8.07
CA ASN A 57 5.54 -12.24 -7.74
C ASN A 57 6.19 -12.25 -6.33
N ALA A 58 5.54 -11.59 -5.37
CA ALA A 58 5.98 -11.52 -3.99
C ALA A 58 5.25 -12.54 -3.10
N ASN A 59 5.97 -13.16 -2.15
CA ASN A 59 5.39 -13.93 -1.07
C ASN A 59 4.70 -12.96 -0.10
N SER A 60 3.45 -12.61 -0.40
CA SER A 60 2.75 -11.57 0.34
C SER A 60 1.24 -11.77 0.32
N ILE A 61 0.58 -11.20 1.32
CA ILE A 61 -0.89 -11.14 1.39
C ILE A 61 -1.32 -9.72 1.01
N PHE A 62 -2.39 -9.61 0.23
CA PHE A 62 -2.97 -8.34 -0.18
C PHE A 62 -4.26 -8.05 0.58
N VAL A 63 -4.26 -6.99 1.39
CA VAL A 63 -5.38 -6.59 2.22
C VAL A 63 -5.96 -5.29 1.66
N VAL A 64 -7.20 -5.35 1.21
CA VAL A 64 -7.94 -4.16 0.74
C VAL A 64 -9.10 -3.93 1.69
N PRO A 65 -8.94 -3.14 2.76
CA PRO A 65 -10.06 -2.83 3.64
C PRO A 65 -11.07 -1.96 2.92
N GLN A 66 -12.34 -2.17 3.23
CA GLN A 66 -13.38 -1.23 2.87
C GLN A 66 -13.23 0.00 3.77
N LEU A 67 -12.90 1.14 3.17
CA LEU A 67 -12.96 2.43 3.85
C LEU A 67 -14.40 2.95 3.75
N ARG A 68 -14.61 4.27 3.60
CA ARG A 68 -15.96 4.81 3.46
C ARG A 68 -16.64 4.28 2.17
N TYR A 69 -17.57 3.35 2.36
CA TYR A 69 -18.30 2.67 1.28
C TYR A 69 -19.03 3.68 0.40
N LEU A 70 -18.66 3.72 -0.88
CA LEU A 70 -19.25 4.58 -1.92
C LEU A 70 -19.37 6.07 -1.56
N ALA A 71 -18.63 6.57 -0.57
CA ALA A 71 -18.73 7.94 -0.10
C ALA A 71 -17.60 8.82 -0.63
N ARG A 72 -17.88 10.12 -0.82
CA ARG A 72 -16.88 11.15 -1.14
C ARG A 72 -16.20 11.65 0.13
N SER A 73 -15.47 10.77 0.82
CA SER A 73 -14.80 11.09 2.09
C SER A 73 -13.50 10.32 2.26
N GLY A 74 -12.46 11.01 2.73
CA GLY A 74 -11.18 10.41 3.15
C GLY A 74 -11.15 10.05 4.64
N ALA A 75 -12.26 10.21 5.36
CA ALA A 75 -12.29 10.04 6.81
C ALA A 75 -11.78 8.64 7.22
N ALA A 76 -10.70 8.61 8.01
CA ALA A 76 -10.06 7.40 8.50
C ALA A 76 -10.93 6.57 9.48
N GLY A 77 -12.04 7.13 9.99
CA GLY A 77 -12.90 6.43 10.94
C GLY A 77 -12.11 5.88 12.14
N ARG A 78 -12.34 4.60 12.46
CA ARG A 78 -11.73 3.91 13.59
C ARG A 78 -10.24 3.61 13.42
N TYR A 79 -9.64 3.83 12.25
CA TYR A 79 -8.20 3.65 12.06
C TYR A 79 -7.34 4.65 12.87
N ARG A 80 -7.96 5.67 13.49
CA ARG A 80 -7.34 6.56 14.47
C ARG A 80 -7.28 5.95 15.88
N GLU A 81 -8.10 4.93 16.14
CA GLU A 81 -8.10 4.23 17.43
C GLU A 81 -6.94 3.22 17.44
N ALA A 82 -6.27 3.12 18.59
CA ALA A 82 -5.32 2.04 18.83
C ALA A 82 -6.01 0.67 18.59
N THR A 83 -5.26 -0.33 18.12
CA THR A 83 -5.71 -1.72 17.86
C THR A 83 -6.59 -1.97 16.64
N THR A 84 -7.25 -0.96 16.04
CA THR A 84 -8.13 -1.18 14.88
C THR A 84 -7.39 -1.78 13.68
N PHE A 85 -6.20 -1.24 13.37
CA PHE A 85 -5.41 -1.74 12.24
C PHE A 85 -4.87 -3.15 12.48
N ARG A 86 -4.42 -3.46 13.70
CA ARG A 86 -4.02 -4.83 14.08
C ARG A 86 -5.19 -5.81 13.96
N ALA A 87 -6.36 -5.46 14.49
CA ALA A 87 -7.54 -6.30 14.40
C ALA A 87 -7.93 -6.62 12.94
N LEU A 88 -7.78 -5.64 12.04
CA LEU A 88 -7.96 -5.86 10.60
C LEU A 88 -6.95 -6.88 10.05
N LEU A 89 -5.66 -6.72 10.33
CA LEU A 89 -4.63 -7.62 9.81
C LEU A 89 -4.75 -9.02 10.39
N ASP A 90 -5.02 -9.14 11.69
CA ASP A 90 -5.27 -10.42 12.35
C ASP A 90 -6.46 -11.15 11.68
N ALA A 91 -7.55 -10.44 11.38
CA ALA A 91 -8.68 -11.02 10.67
C ALA A 91 -8.32 -11.46 9.24
N ALA A 92 -7.54 -10.66 8.51
CA ALA A 92 -7.09 -11.01 7.17
C ALA A 92 -6.16 -12.23 7.17
N LEU A 93 -5.26 -12.34 8.14
CA LEU A 93 -4.33 -13.47 8.25
C LEU A 93 -5.04 -14.77 8.64
N ARG A 94 -6.06 -14.70 9.49
CA ARG A 94 -6.95 -15.85 9.76
C ARG A 94 -7.66 -16.32 8.50
N LEU A 95 -8.23 -15.39 7.72
CA LEU A 95 -8.89 -15.72 6.46
C LEU A 95 -7.94 -16.32 5.43
N ALA A 96 -6.68 -15.86 5.39
CA ALA A 96 -5.64 -16.41 4.53
C ALA A 96 -5.21 -17.83 4.93
N HIS A 97 -5.60 -18.31 6.12
CA HIS A 97 -5.25 -19.61 6.66
C HIS A 97 -6.50 -20.46 6.97
N ASP A 98 -7.49 -20.41 6.07
CA ASP A 98 -8.76 -21.15 6.15
C ASP A 98 -9.53 -20.98 7.48
N GLY A 99 -9.30 -19.87 8.18
CA GLY A 99 -9.92 -19.56 9.46
C GLY A 99 -9.29 -20.25 10.68
N ASP A 100 -8.20 -21.01 10.50
CA ASP A 100 -7.49 -21.66 11.61
C ASP A 100 -6.72 -20.63 12.45
N VAL A 101 -7.29 -20.30 13.61
CA VAL A 101 -6.80 -19.27 14.53
C VAL A 101 -5.47 -19.65 15.16
N ASP A 102 -5.23 -20.94 15.41
CA ASP A 102 -4.04 -21.41 16.12
C ASP A 102 -2.81 -21.45 15.21
N ARG A 103 -3.03 -21.51 13.89
CA ARG A 103 -1.97 -21.63 12.89
C ARG A 103 -1.77 -20.37 12.04
N ALA A 104 -2.73 -19.44 12.06
CA ALA A 104 -2.60 -18.17 11.36
C ALA A 104 -1.37 -17.39 11.88
N PRO A 105 -0.50 -16.87 11.00
CA PRO A 105 0.61 -16.05 11.42
C PRO A 105 0.11 -14.72 12.02
N SER A 106 0.79 -14.21 13.04
CA SER A 106 0.58 -12.85 13.54
C SER A 106 1.14 -11.81 12.55
N PRO A 107 0.56 -10.59 12.46
CA PRO A 107 1.17 -9.46 11.77
C PRO A 107 2.60 -9.18 12.22
N ASP A 108 2.92 -9.50 13.48
CA ASP A 108 4.27 -9.36 14.04
C ASP A 108 5.29 -10.34 13.43
N ARG A 109 4.85 -11.34 12.67
CA ARG A 109 5.74 -12.23 11.91
C ARG A 109 6.01 -11.75 10.49
N ALA A 110 5.30 -10.73 10.01
CA ALA A 110 5.53 -10.18 8.69
C ALA A 110 6.94 -9.57 8.62
N ALA A 111 7.67 -9.93 7.56
CA ALA A 111 8.98 -9.36 7.26
C ALA A 111 8.86 -7.89 6.83
N SER A 112 7.71 -7.51 6.26
CA SER A 112 7.39 -6.13 5.92
C SER A 112 5.89 -5.88 5.96
N ILE A 113 5.49 -4.69 6.42
CA ILE A 113 4.13 -4.18 6.26
C ILE A 113 4.18 -2.91 5.40
N VAL A 114 3.51 -2.98 4.25
CA VAL A 114 3.48 -1.93 3.22
C VAL A 114 2.10 -1.32 3.17
N LEU A 115 2.00 -0.02 3.42
CA LEU A 115 0.77 0.74 3.13
C LEU A 115 0.86 1.33 1.72
N VAL A 116 -0.06 0.93 0.85
CA VAL A 116 -0.25 1.55 -0.47
C VAL A 116 -1.51 2.39 -0.38
N ALA A 117 -1.41 3.70 -0.57
CA ALA A 117 -2.56 4.60 -0.51
C ALA A 117 -2.80 5.27 -1.84
N HIS A 118 -4.04 5.23 -2.33
CA HIS A 118 -4.46 5.93 -3.54
C HIS A 118 -5.44 7.04 -3.19
N SER A 119 -5.28 8.21 -3.82
CA SER A 119 -6.19 9.34 -3.65
C SER A 119 -6.40 9.66 -2.15
N ALA A 120 -7.65 9.81 -1.69
CA ALA A 120 -7.99 10.07 -0.29
C ALA A 120 -7.58 8.96 0.73
N GLY A 121 -7.07 7.82 0.27
CA GLY A 121 -6.56 6.75 1.14
C GLY A 121 -5.38 7.18 2.02
N PHE A 122 -4.65 8.25 1.66
CA PHE A 122 -3.53 8.77 2.45
C PHE A 122 -3.97 9.19 3.86
N GLU A 123 -5.21 9.67 4.03
CA GLU A 123 -5.72 10.08 5.32
C GLU A 123 -5.81 8.89 6.29
N THR A 124 -6.20 7.73 5.76
CA THR A 124 -6.24 6.48 6.53
C THR A 124 -4.83 5.97 6.78
N ALA A 125 -3.93 6.07 5.78
CA ALA A 125 -2.53 5.70 5.97
C ALA A 125 -1.91 6.50 7.11
N LEU A 126 -2.06 7.83 7.08
CA LEU A 126 -1.54 8.71 8.11
C LEU A 126 -2.16 8.42 9.48
N ALA A 127 -3.47 8.20 9.56
CA ALA A 127 -4.13 7.81 10.80
C ALA A 127 -3.59 6.51 11.40
N ILE A 128 -3.32 5.50 10.56
CA ILE A 128 -2.72 4.23 10.99
C ILE A 128 -1.32 4.46 11.57
N LEU A 129 -0.51 5.30 10.92
CA LEU A 129 0.83 5.64 11.40
C LEU A 129 0.79 6.42 12.72
N GLU A 130 -0.17 7.32 12.89
CA GLU A 130 -0.34 8.14 14.10
C GLU A 130 -0.92 7.35 15.30
N ALA A 131 -1.72 6.31 15.04
CA ALA A 131 -2.36 5.51 16.10
C ALA A 131 -1.37 4.64 16.91
N GLY A 132 -0.15 4.42 16.41
CA GLY A 132 0.99 3.91 17.18
C GLY A 132 1.04 2.40 17.47
N ASP A 133 0.00 1.62 17.18
CA ASP A 133 -0.04 0.18 17.50
C ASP A 133 0.92 -0.67 16.63
N LEU A 134 0.60 -0.87 15.36
CA LEU A 134 1.49 -1.54 14.39
C LEU A 134 2.41 -0.56 13.64
N ALA A 135 2.39 0.72 14.01
CA ALA A 135 3.16 1.77 13.32
C ALA A 135 4.66 1.43 13.24
N GLU A 136 5.21 0.82 14.29
CA GLU A 136 6.61 0.37 14.35
C GLU A 136 6.93 -0.79 13.41
N ARG A 137 5.92 -1.54 12.97
CA ARG A 137 6.05 -2.66 12.01
C ARG A 137 5.82 -2.24 10.57
N ILE A 138 5.27 -1.06 10.36
CA ILE A 138 5.11 -0.47 9.03
C ILE A 138 6.45 0.15 8.64
N ASP A 139 7.12 -0.48 7.69
CA ASP A 139 8.40 -0.02 7.16
C ASP A 139 8.25 0.74 5.83
N SER A 140 7.08 0.66 5.20
CA SER A 140 6.92 1.12 3.82
C SER A 140 5.58 1.80 3.56
N VAL A 141 5.62 2.95 2.88
CA VAL A 141 4.42 3.65 2.40
C VAL A 141 4.58 4.04 0.94
N LEU A 142 3.62 3.69 0.10
CA LEU A 142 3.55 4.08 -1.31
C LEU A 142 2.30 4.93 -1.52
N LEU A 143 2.48 6.22 -1.76
CA LEU A 143 1.41 7.17 -2.06
C LEU A 143 1.25 7.27 -3.58
N LEU A 144 0.12 6.80 -4.08
CA LEU A 144 -0.26 6.79 -5.50
C LEU A 144 -1.23 7.96 -5.74
N ASP A 145 -0.67 9.09 -6.13
CA ASP A 145 -1.34 10.38 -6.31
C ASP A 145 -2.30 10.69 -5.16
N ALA A 146 -1.75 10.63 -3.96
CA ALA A 146 -2.51 10.57 -2.73
C ALA A 146 -2.13 11.66 -1.72
N LEU A 147 -0.94 12.25 -1.82
CA LEU A 147 -0.47 13.20 -0.80
C LEU A 147 -1.06 14.59 -1.00
N TYR A 148 -2.31 14.81 -0.57
CA TYR A 148 -2.97 16.12 -0.67
C TYR A 148 -2.66 17.07 0.51
N ARG A 149 -2.20 16.51 1.64
CA ARG A 149 -1.79 17.21 2.88
C ARG A 149 -1.08 16.24 3.82
N GLY A 150 -0.60 16.73 4.96
CA GLY A 150 -0.02 15.90 6.03
C GLY A 150 1.41 15.45 5.78
N SER A 151 2.14 16.16 4.90
CA SER A 151 3.55 15.88 4.60
C SER A 151 4.45 15.86 5.84
N GLU A 152 4.13 16.62 6.90
CA GLU A 152 4.87 16.58 8.17
C GLU A 152 4.75 15.25 8.89
N GLY A 153 3.56 14.67 8.95
CA GLY A 153 3.33 13.40 9.64
C GLY A 153 4.08 12.27 8.95
N PHE A 154 4.04 12.24 7.61
CA PHE A 154 4.83 11.29 6.82
C PHE A 154 6.34 11.53 6.92
N ALA A 155 6.79 12.79 6.92
CA ALA A 155 8.20 13.13 7.10
C ALA A 155 8.71 12.75 8.50
N HIS A 156 7.86 12.90 9.52
CA HIS A 156 8.16 12.46 10.89
C HIS A 156 8.24 10.93 10.96
N TRP A 157 7.24 10.23 10.42
CA TRP A 157 7.21 8.76 10.41
C TRP A 157 8.44 8.17 9.73
N VAL A 158 8.82 8.65 8.54
CA VAL A 158 10.00 8.11 7.84
C VAL A 158 11.28 8.43 8.61
N ALA A 159 11.39 9.60 9.21
CA ALA A 159 12.59 9.99 9.97
C ALA A 159 12.76 9.24 11.29
N SER A 160 11.70 8.65 11.85
CA SER A 160 11.78 8.06 13.19
C SER A 160 12.39 6.66 13.25
N HIS A 161 12.66 6.02 12.11
CA HIS A 161 13.35 4.72 12.09
C HIS A 161 14.12 4.53 10.78
N GLU A 162 15.33 3.97 10.81
CA GLU A 162 16.25 3.90 9.66
C GLU A 162 15.76 3.04 8.50
N THR A 163 14.97 2.01 8.81
CA THR A 163 14.44 1.07 7.80
C THR A 163 13.23 1.61 7.05
N ARG A 164 12.60 2.69 7.54
CA ARG A 164 11.36 3.21 6.96
C ARG A 164 11.61 3.88 5.62
N ARG A 165 10.77 3.59 4.64
CA ARG A 165 10.88 4.11 3.28
C ARG A 165 9.54 4.56 2.71
N MET A 166 9.56 5.56 1.85
CA MET A 166 8.36 6.07 1.20
C MET A 166 8.55 6.35 -0.29
N LEU A 167 7.49 6.11 -1.06
CA LEU A 167 7.29 6.68 -2.39
C LEU A 167 6.13 7.67 -2.34
N SER A 168 6.33 8.87 -2.89
CA SER A 168 5.24 9.75 -3.33
C SER A 168 5.26 9.86 -4.84
N LEU A 169 4.30 9.20 -5.50
CA LEU A 169 4.11 9.26 -6.94
C LEU A 169 2.94 10.20 -7.22
N TYR A 170 3.16 11.37 -7.80
CA TYR A 170 2.10 12.34 -8.05
C TYR A 170 1.75 12.45 -9.54
N THR A 171 0.53 12.90 -9.81
CA THR A 171 0.15 13.43 -11.14
C THR A 171 0.31 14.95 -11.14
N GLY A 172 0.23 15.59 -12.32
CA GLY A 172 0.35 17.04 -12.46
C GLY A 172 -0.70 17.90 -11.73
N ASP A 173 -1.49 17.33 -10.81
CA ASP A 173 -2.32 18.09 -9.87
C ASP A 173 -1.46 18.99 -8.98
N GLN A 174 -1.85 20.25 -8.86
CA GLN A 174 -1.07 21.26 -8.15
C GLN A 174 -0.88 20.91 -6.67
N SER A 175 -1.87 20.28 -6.02
CA SER A 175 -1.85 19.97 -4.60
C SER A 175 -0.92 18.79 -4.27
N THR A 176 -1.04 17.66 -4.99
CA THR A 176 -0.18 16.49 -4.76
C THR A 176 1.27 16.76 -5.18
N TYR A 177 1.48 17.59 -6.21
CA TYR A 177 2.80 18.14 -6.54
C TYR A 177 3.38 18.92 -5.36
N GLN A 178 2.67 19.93 -4.86
CA GLN A 178 3.17 20.82 -3.80
C GLN A 178 3.53 20.05 -2.53
N GLU A 179 2.65 19.15 -2.08
CA GLU A 179 2.89 18.39 -0.86
C GLU A 179 3.97 17.32 -1.03
N SER A 180 4.13 16.72 -2.22
CA SER A 180 5.24 15.80 -2.49
C SER A 180 6.60 16.50 -2.43
N HIS A 181 6.70 17.70 -3.01
CA HIS A 181 7.91 18.52 -2.93
C HIS A 181 8.13 19.10 -1.53
N ARG A 182 7.06 19.32 -0.75
CA ARG A 182 7.15 19.67 0.66
C ARG A 182 7.69 18.52 1.51
N LEU A 183 7.20 17.30 1.29
CA LEU A 183 7.72 16.08 1.92
C LEU A 183 9.23 15.92 1.65
N ALA A 184 9.67 16.07 0.39
CA ALA A 184 11.09 16.00 0.04
C ALA A 184 11.93 17.00 0.85
N ARG A 185 11.53 18.29 0.90
CA ARG A 185 12.23 19.32 1.68
C ARG A 185 12.27 19.00 3.18
N LEU A 186 11.14 18.56 3.73
CA LEU A 186 11.01 18.18 5.14
C LEU A 186 11.91 16.99 5.52
N VAL A 187 12.11 16.05 4.61
CA VAL A 187 12.97 14.88 4.84
C VAL A 187 14.44 15.25 4.67
N ARG A 188 14.80 16.04 3.66
CA ARG A 188 16.17 16.58 3.50
C ARG A 188 16.63 17.33 4.75
N GLY A 189 15.77 18.18 5.30
CA GLY A 189 16.07 18.92 6.54
C GLY A 189 16.29 18.03 7.77
N ARG A 190 15.80 16.79 7.78
CA ARG A 190 15.93 15.85 8.90
C ARG A 190 17.03 14.80 8.70
N LEU A 191 17.20 14.31 7.47
CA LEU A 191 18.02 13.13 7.15
C LEU A 191 19.13 13.43 6.14
N GLY A 192 19.25 14.66 5.63
CA GLY A 192 20.21 15.05 4.60
C GLY A 192 19.73 14.77 3.17
N ASP A 193 20.46 15.32 2.19
CA ASP A 193 20.07 15.26 0.77
C ASP A 193 20.09 13.84 0.20
N GLU A 194 21.04 13.02 0.62
CA GLU A 194 21.18 11.63 0.18
C GLU A 194 19.98 10.74 0.57
N ALA A 195 19.16 11.17 1.52
CA ALA A 195 17.95 10.43 1.91
C ALA A 195 16.84 10.50 0.84
N VAL A 196 16.89 11.46 -0.09
CA VAL A 196 15.80 11.78 -1.01
C VAL A 196 16.20 11.69 -2.47
N ALA A 197 15.52 10.84 -3.25
CA ALA A 197 15.53 10.91 -4.71
C ALA A 197 14.28 11.64 -5.20
N GLU A 198 14.45 12.82 -5.80
CA GLU A 198 13.36 13.67 -6.26
C GLU A 198 13.41 13.83 -7.78
N ARG A 199 12.28 13.54 -8.43
CA ARG A 199 12.13 13.49 -9.89
C ARG A 199 13.23 12.63 -10.55
N PRO A 200 13.38 11.36 -10.13
CA PRO A 200 14.37 10.49 -10.74
C PRO A 200 14.08 10.29 -12.23
N GLY A 201 15.12 10.20 -13.05
CA GLY A 201 14.98 9.88 -14.47
C GLY A 201 14.43 8.46 -14.71
N ASP A 202 14.77 7.53 -13.82
CA ASP A 202 14.19 6.18 -13.75
C ASP A 202 13.66 5.94 -12.33
N LEU A 203 12.34 5.86 -12.20
CA LEU A 203 11.66 5.64 -10.93
C LEU A 203 12.02 4.28 -10.31
N HIS A 204 12.08 3.22 -11.10
CA HIS A 204 12.32 1.87 -10.58
C HIS A 204 13.77 1.70 -10.15
N ALA A 205 14.72 2.33 -10.84
CA ALA A 205 16.11 2.40 -10.40
C ALA A 205 16.23 3.11 -9.04
N ALA A 206 15.60 4.28 -8.88
CA ALA A 206 15.61 5.01 -7.62
C ALA A 206 14.98 4.22 -6.46
N LEU A 207 13.95 3.42 -6.73
CA LEU A 207 13.36 2.51 -5.73
C LEU A 207 14.33 1.39 -5.33
N ARG A 208 15.13 0.86 -6.27
CA ARG A 208 16.15 -0.16 -6.00
C ARG A 208 17.37 0.37 -5.24
N GLU A 209 17.69 1.66 -5.36
CA GLU A 209 18.75 2.33 -4.59
C GLU A 209 18.46 2.43 -3.08
N ARG A 210 17.24 2.05 -2.66
CA ARG A 210 16.84 2.04 -1.25
C ARG A 210 16.93 3.40 -0.54
N ARG A 211 16.76 4.50 -1.28
CA ARG A 211 16.58 5.85 -0.73
C ARG A 211 15.40 5.87 0.26
N ARG A 212 15.49 6.75 1.26
CA ARG A 212 14.48 6.88 2.33
C ARG A 212 13.17 7.39 1.78
N VAL A 213 13.22 8.40 0.90
CA VAL A 213 12.05 8.91 0.19
C VAL A 213 12.34 9.05 -1.30
N VAL A 214 11.44 8.54 -2.11
CA VAL A 214 11.42 8.77 -3.56
C VAL A 214 10.20 9.62 -3.89
N VAL A 215 10.40 10.74 -4.57
CA VAL A 215 9.32 11.60 -5.08
C VAL A 215 9.37 11.59 -6.60
N GLY A 216 8.38 10.95 -7.23
CA GLY A 216 8.30 10.79 -8.69
C GLY A 216 7.01 11.37 -9.25
N SER A 217 7.01 11.64 -10.56
CA SER A 217 5.82 12.04 -11.30
C SER A 217 5.40 10.95 -12.29
N THR A 218 4.11 10.89 -12.62
CA THR A 218 3.58 10.01 -13.67
C THR A 218 2.60 10.74 -14.56
N ARG A 219 2.50 10.28 -15.82
CA ARG A 219 1.46 10.71 -16.77
C ARG A 219 0.24 9.78 -16.77
N ILE A 220 0.28 8.70 -15.97
CA ILE A 220 -0.85 7.79 -15.84
C ILE A 220 -2.02 8.55 -15.20
N PRO A 221 -3.24 8.48 -15.78
CA PRO A 221 -4.41 9.15 -15.20
C PRO A 221 -4.64 8.72 -13.76
N HIS A 222 -5.06 9.65 -12.90
CA HIS A 222 -5.26 9.46 -11.46
C HIS A 222 -5.90 8.11 -11.07
N GLY A 223 -7.04 7.75 -11.69
CA GLY A 223 -7.76 6.51 -11.38
C GLY A 223 -7.11 5.24 -11.94
N ALA A 224 -6.16 5.35 -12.86
CA ALA A 224 -5.48 4.22 -13.48
C ALA A 224 -4.14 3.86 -12.82
N ILE A 225 -3.58 4.73 -11.97
CA ILE A 225 -2.27 4.53 -11.34
C ILE A 225 -2.18 3.21 -10.58
N PRO A 226 -3.14 2.83 -9.72
CA PRO A 226 -3.03 1.58 -8.97
C PRO A 226 -2.97 0.35 -9.87
N ARG A 227 -3.74 0.34 -10.96
CA ARG A 227 -3.75 -0.81 -11.88
C ARG A 227 -2.49 -0.89 -12.73
N LEU A 228 -1.97 0.26 -13.16
CA LEU A 228 -0.89 0.32 -14.16
C LEU A 228 0.51 0.41 -13.55
N SER A 229 0.67 0.91 -12.33
CA SER A 229 2.00 1.09 -11.71
C SER A 229 2.29 0.08 -10.61
N LEU A 230 1.28 -0.40 -9.89
CA LEU A 230 1.50 -1.18 -8.68
C LEU A 230 2.33 -2.47 -8.87
N PRO A 231 2.19 -3.27 -9.96
CA PRO A 231 3.01 -4.47 -10.11
C PRO A 231 4.51 -4.16 -10.11
N GLU A 232 4.92 -3.20 -10.94
CA GLU A 232 6.31 -2.82 -11.15
C GLU A 232 6.87 -2.05 -9.94
N LEU A 233 6.02 -1.28 -9.25
CA LEU A 233 6.38 -0.62 -7.99
C LEU A 233 6.67 -1.64 -6.88
N LEU A 234 5.81 -2.66 -6.70
CA LEU A 234 6.02 -3.69 -5.68
C LEU A 234 7.24 -4.56 -5.99
N GLN A 235 7.49 -4.87 -7.27
CA GLN A 235 8.71 -5.57 -7.70
C GLN A 235 9.96 -4.73 -7.40
N ALA A 236 9.97 -3.46 -7.80
CA ALA A 236 11.10 -2.56 -7.56
C ALA A 236 11.33 -2.25 -6.07
N TRP A 237 10.28 -2.34 -5.25
CA TRP A 237 10.36 -2.15 -3.81
C TRP A 237 11.18 -3.25 -3.11
N GLY A 238 11.16 -4.47 -3.68
CA GLY A 238 11.96 -5.61 -3.21
C GLY A 238 11.30 -6.39 -2.07
N LEU A 239 10.03 -6.75 -2.21
CA LEU A 239 9.33 -7.65 -1.28
C LEU A 239 9.92 -9.07 -1.34
N PRO A 240 9.73 -9.90 -0.29
CA PRO A 240 10.16 -11.30 -0.32
C PRO A 240 9.62 -12.01 -1.57
N PRO A 241 10.45 -12.68 -2.38
CA PRO A 241 9.99 -13.32 -3.59
C PRO A 241 9.12 -14.55 -3.28
N ARG A 242 8.07 -14.75 -4.08
CA ARG A 242 7.27 -15.99 -4.04
C ARG A 242 8.13 -17.13 -4.58
N GLY A 243 8.20 -18.24 -3.85
CA GLY A 243 8.93 -19.43 -4.32
C GLY A 243 8.35 -19.95 -5.63
N SER A 244 9.19 -20.56 -6.48
CA SER A 244 8.70 -21.35 -7.60
C SER A 244 7.86 -22.52 -7.05
N ARG A 245 6.63 -22.67 -7.55
CA ARG A 245 5.82 -23.85 -7.30
C ARG A 245 6.65 -25.07 -7.77
N PRO A 246 6.79 -26.16 -6.99
CA PRO A 246 7.24 -27.41 -7.60
C PRO A 246 6.25 -27.72 -8.71
N MET A 247 6.74 -27.85 -9.95
CA MET A 247 5.96 -28.43 -11.03
C MET A 247 5.47 -29.77 -10.49
N LEU A 248 4.15 -29.90 -10.30
CA LEU A 248 3.57 -31.22 -10.19
C LEU A 248 3.92 -31.90 -11.51
N GLU A 249 4.82 -32.88 -11.45
CA GLU A 249 5.06 -33.74 -12.61
C GLU A 249 3.71 -34.38 -13.01
N PRO A 250 3.46 -34.50 -14.33
CA PRO A 250 2.18 -34.98 -14.85
C PRO A 250 1.84 -36.42 -14.43
#